data_AF-A0A7R9ZX69-F1
#
_entry.id   AF-A0A7R9ZX69-F1
#
_cell.length_a   1.000
_cell.length_b   1.000
_cell.length_c   1.000
_cell.angle_alpha   90.00
_cell.angle_beta   90.00
_cell.angle_gamma   90.00
#
_symmetry.space_group_name_H-M   'P 1'
#
loop_
_entity.id
_entity.type
_entity.pdbx_description
1 polymer ?
#
loop_
_entity_poly.entity_id
_entity_poly.type
_entity_poly.pdbx_seq_one_letter_code
_entity_poly.pdbx_strand_id
1 'polypeptide(L)'
;MASGNSKVGCTEDARVCSVDTAFAAPEKPAAGRVAQRGGQVAEAGTPWFVPAVQPVDLLFFSKAHKRLRQWSAEDSTGVPVLIFQRAMSRLFRILGEDGDNFDAKDYDINRDGTVGWWEFCELWKEKQPSVRLSMPERLYLIFESPEMSKAGRFTSMLVLITISISAGSFIVSTLPAMQAQPCDTCEPEPLPAFDIIDTVCVILFTIEYLIRLLTAAFMRTELPIISQEQTIELMCTDEVLRWPTKLQRVWDFARALPNLIDL
;
A
#
# COMPACT_ATOMS: atom_id res chain seq x y z
N MET A 1 31.87 12.52 -45.66
CA MET A 1 32.38 11.74 -44.51
C MET A 1 31.22 11.53 -43.57
N ALA A 2 30.77 10.27 -43.48
CA ALA A 2 29.55 9.85 -42.79
C ALA A 2 29.82 9.61 -41.30
N SER A 3 28.97 10.16 -40.43
CA SER A 3 28.96 9.84 -39.01
C SER A 3 27.67 9.06 -38.71
N GLY A 4 27.85 7.79 -38.35
CA GLY A 4 26.77 6.83 -38.11
C GLY A 4 26.16 7.00 -36.72
N ASN A 5 24.83 7.07 -36.67
CA ASN A 5 24.03 7.18 -35.46
C ASN A 5 23.50 5.78 -35.12
N SER A 6 24.07 5.14 -34.09
CA SER A 6 23.65 3.80 -33.66
C SER A 6 22.61 3.92 -32.53
N LYS A 7 21.34 3.72 -32.87
CA LYS A 7 20.25 3.55 -31.90
C LYS A 7 20.22 2.09 -31.47
N VAL A 8 20.54 1.83 -30.21
CA VAL A 8 20.26 0.54 -29.56
C VAL A 8 18.88 0.64 -28.91
N GLY A 9 17.93 -0.13 -29.43
CA GLY A 9 16.62 -0.33 -28.81
C GLY A 9 16.71 -1.42 -27.75
N CYS A 10 16.27 -1.12 -26.53
CA CYS A 10 15.99 -2.13 -25.51
C CYS A 10 14.51 -2.52 -25.63
N THR A 11 14.26 -3.74 -26.07
CA THR A 11 12.94 -4.39 -26.01
C THR A 11 12.79 -5.07 -24.65
N GLU A 12 11.76 -4.65 -23.92
CA GLU A 12 11.40 -5.09 -22.58
C GLU A 12 10.52 -6.35 -22.67
N ASP A 13 11.15 -7.53 -22.71
CA ASP A 13 10.45 -8.82 -22.62
C ASP A 13 10.48 -9.33 -21.17
N ALA A 14 9.34 -9.24 -20.50
CA ALA A 14 9.07 -9.87 -19.21
C ALA A 14 9.07 -11.40 -19.38
N ARG A 15 10.25 -12.02 -19.33
CA ARG A 15 10.37 -13.48 -19.23
C ARG A 15 10.20 -13.93 -17.80
N VAL A 16 9.13 -14.69 -17.61
CA VAL A 16 8.90 -15.69 -16.56
C VAL A 16 10.23 -16.35 -16.15
N CYS A 17 10.63 -16.17 -14.90
CA CYS A 17 11.73 -16.91 -14.29
C CYS A 17 11.29 -18.35 -14.01
N SER A 18 11.33 -19.23 -15.02
CA SER A 18 11.48 -20.67 -14.78
C SER A 18 12.95 -21.01 -14.96
N VAL A 19 13.71 -20.99 -13.86
CA VAL A 19 15.11 -21.39 -13.85
C VAL A 19 15.18 -22.84 -13.37
N ASP A 20 15.30 -23.76 -14.33
CA ASP A 20 15.80 -25.11 -14.10
C ASP A 20 17.34 -25.04 -14.07
N THR A 21 17.93 -24.75 -12.91
CA THR A 21 19.35 -25.00 -12.67
C THR A 21 19.53 -25.95 -11.50
N ALA A 22 19.84 -27.20 -11.83
CA ALA A 22 20.33 -28.20 -10.90
C ALA A 22 21.77 -27.85 -10.49
N PHE A 23 21.93 -27.01 -9.46
CA PHE A 23 23.16 -26.91 -8.69
C PHE A 23 22.95 -27.62 -7.35
N ALA A 24 23.74 -28.66 -7.10
CA ALA A 24 23.71 -29.39 -5.84
C ALA A 24 24.30 -28.51 -4.72
N ALA A 25 23.42 -28.02 -3.83
CA ALA A 25 23.80 -27.28 -2.64
C ALA A 25 24.22 -28.24 -1.49
N PRO A 26 25.14 -27.83 -0.59
CA PRO A 26 25.52 -28.61 0.57
C PRO A 26 24.37 -28.73 1.59
N GLU A 27 24.22 -29.92 2.19
CA GLU A 27 23.18 -30.24 3.16
C GLU A 27 23.26 -29.35 4.42
N LYS A 28 22.34 -28.39 4.55
CA LYS A 28 22.06 -27.68 5.81
C LYS A 28 21.23 -28.59 6.75
N PRO A 29 21.48 -28.55 8.07
CA PRO A 29 20.78 -29.37 9.05
C PRO A 29 19.29 -29.02 9.13
N ALA A 30 18.47 -30.05 9.37
CA ALA A 30 17.01 -30.04 9.32
C ALA A 30 16.36 -29.09 10.35
N ALA A 31 16.20 -27.82 10.00
CA ALA A 31 15.23 -26.94 10.64
C ALA A 31 13.82 -27.35 10.20
N GLY A 32 12.88 -27.42 11.16
CA GLY A 32 11.51 -27.86 10.95
C GLY A 32 10.85 -27.18 9.74
N ARG A 33 10.38 -28.00 8.80
CA ARG A 33 9.61 -27.58 7.63
C ARG A 33 8.30 -26.95 8.08
N VAL A 34 8.30 -25.64 8.32
CA VAL A 34 7.09 -24.83 8.15
C VAL A 34 6.74 -24.94 6.67
N ALA A 35 5.57 -25.51 6.37
CA ALA A 35 5.13 -25.77 5.01
C ALA A 35 5.10 -24.46 4.20
N GLN A 36 6.17 -24.23 3.42
CA GLN A 36 6.28 -23.12 2.50
C GLN A 36 5.33 -23.37 1.33
N ARG A 37 4.19 -22.70 1.35
CA ARG A 37 3.30 -22.56 0.18
C ARG A 37 3.91 -21.50 -0.74
N GLY A 38 4.92 -21.90 -1.49
CA GLY A 38 5.60 -21.04 -2.45
C GLY A 38 4.71 -20.71 -3.65
N GLY A 39 4.68 -19.44 -4.04
CA GLY A 39 4.82 -19.05 -5.45
C GLY A 39 3.60 -19.10 -6.35
N GLN A 40 2.42 -19.41 -5.83
CA GLN A 40 1.18 -18.97 -6.45
C GLN A 40 0.35 -18.33 -5.35
N VAL A 41 0.10 -17.02 -5.46
CA VAL A 41 -1.16 -16.46 -4.97
C VAL A 41 -2.24 -17.10 -5.86
N ALA A 42 -2.47 -18.41 -5.69
CA ALA A 42 -3.71 -19.04 -6.07
C ALA A 42 -4.78 -18.10 -5.54
N GLU A 43 -5.79 -17.77 -6.36
CA GLU A 43 -6.89 -16.86 -6.08
C GLU A 43 -7.61 -17.24 -4.77
N ALA A 44 -6.93 -17.07 -3.65
CA ALA A 44 -7.46 -17.15 -2.32
C ALA A 44 -8.34 -15.92 -2.29
N GLY A 45 -9.62 -16.15 -2.54
CA GLY A 45 -10.60 -15.09 -2.69
C GLY A 45 -10.42 -14.05 -1.59
N THR A 46 -10.55 -12.78 -1.95
CA THR A 46 -10.29 -11.66 -1.05
C THR A 46 -10.89 -11.91 0.33
N PRO A 47 -10.11 -11.80 1.42
CA PRO A 47 -10.61 -12.08 2.75
C PRO A 47 -11.71 -11.09 3.10
N TRP A 48 -12.61 -11.49 4.01
CA TRP A 48 -13.72 -10.61 4.40
C TRP A 48 -13.22 -9.34 5.10
N PHE A 49 -12.21 -9.49 5.95
CA PHE A 49 -11.53 -8.42 6.65
C PHE A 49 -10.06 -8.38 6.26
N VAL A 50 -9.46 -7.20 6.33
CA VAL A 50 -8.01 -7.01 6.16
C VAL A 50 -7.27 -7.91 7.16
N PRO A 51 -6.31 -8.77 6.74
CA PRO A 51 -5.61 -9.66 7.67
C PRO A 51 -4.71 -8.86 8.61
N ALA A 52 -4.49 -9.37 9.82
CA ALA A 52 -3.64 -8.71 10.83
C ALA A 52 -2.14 -8.76 10.50
N VAL A 53 -1.74 -9.67 9.62
CA VAL A 53 -0.37 -9.81 9.14
C VAL A 53 -0.41 -9.78 7.62
N GLN A 54 0.36 -8.88 7.02
CA GLN A 54 0.47 -8.76 5.56
C GLN A 54 1.91 -8.98 5.12
N PRO A 55 2.19 -9.98 4.28
CA PRO A 55 3.52 -10.18 3.74
C PRO A 55 3.88 -9.03 2.79
N VAL A 56 5.14 -8.61 2.79
CA VAL A 56 5.65 -7.65 1.81
C VAL A 56 5.90 -8.39 0.49
N ASP A 57 5.39 -7.84 -0.61
CA ASP A 57 5.46 -8.45 -1.93
C ASP A 57 6.89 -8.48 -2.50
N LEU A 58 7.24 -9.50 -3.28
CA LEU A 58 8.53 -9.61 -3.96
C LEU A 58 8.75 -8.46 -4.95
N LEU A 59 7.67 -7.90 -5.53
CA LEU A 59 7.75 -6.72 -6.40
C LEU A 59 8.30 -5.49 -5.65
N PHE A 60 7.96 -5.33 -4.37
CA PHE A 60 8.55 -4.29 -3.53
C PHE A 60 10.06 -4.49 -3.43
N PHE A 61 10.51 -5.73 -3.17
CA PHE A 61 11.92 -6.09 -3.09
C PHE A 61 12.67 -5.82 -4.41
N SER A 62 12.03 -6.08 -5.55
CA SER A 62 12.59 -5.78 -6.88
C SER A 62 12.79 -4.28 -7.10
N LYS A 63 11.79 -3.46 -6.78
CA LYS A 63 11.88 -2.00 -6.86
C LYS A 63 12.95 -1.46 -5.91
N ALA A 64 13.01 -1.98 -4.69
CA ALA A 64 14.01 -1.63 -3.68
C ALA A 64 15.44 -1.93 -4.18
N HIS A 65 15.69 -3.13 -4.70
CA HIS A 65 16.99 -3.50 -5.26
C HIS A 65 17.39 -2.60 -6.44
N LYS A 66 16.46 -2.34 -7.36
CA LYS A 66 16.71 -1.42 -8.49
C LYS A 66 17.08 -0.02 -8.01
N ARG A 67 16.41 0.48 -6.96
CA ARG A 67 16.67 1.81 -6.39
C ARG A 67 18.02 1.87 -5.67
N LEU A 68 18.36 0.85 -4.89
CA LEU A 68 19.66 0.75 -4.21
C LEU A 68 20.81 0.67 -5.21
N ARG A 69 20.64 -0.07 -6.31
CA ARG A 69 21.64 -0.16 -7.38
C ARG A 69 21.87 1.19 -8.07
N GLN A 70 20.82 1.97 -8.30
CA GLN A 70 20.97 3.33 -8.85
C GLN A 70 21.76 4.29 -7.95
N TRP A 71 21.76 4.04 -6.64
CA TRP A 71 22.50 4.84 -5.66
C TRP A 71 23.97 4.44 -5.54
N SER A 72 24.29 3.18 -5.86
CA SER A 72 25.68 2.76 -5.96
C SER A 72 26.26 3.30 -7.26
N ALA A 73 27.12 4.32 -7.17
CA ALA A 73 27.73 4.98 -8.33
C ALA A 73 28.73 4.08 -9.11
N GLU A 74 28.94 2.84 -8.67
CA GLU A 74 29.82 1.88 -9.32
C GLU A 74 29.04 1.03 -10.32
N ASP A 75 29.63 0.73 -11.48
CA ASP A 75 29.13 -0.19 -12.51
C ASP A 75 29.04 -1.67 -12.03
N SER A 76 28.99 -1.89 -10.72
CA SER A 76 28.83 -3.20 -10.13
C SER A 76 27.47 -3.80 -10.48
N THR A 77 27.46 -5.13 -10.61
CA THR A 77 26.26 -5.91 -10.92
C THR A 77 25.33 -6.07 -9.71
N GLY A 78 25.80 -5.73 -8.50
CA GLY A 78 25.09 -5.88 -7.24
C GLY A 78 25.04 -4.60 -6.39
N VAL A 79 24.48 -4.72 -5.19
CA VAL A 79 24.42 -3.64 -4.20
C VAL A 79 25.50 -3.87 -3.15
N PRO A 80 26.40 -2.91 -2.84
CA PRO A 80 27.41 -3.09 -1.81
C PRO A 80 26.81 -3.54 -0.47
N VAL A 81 27.39 -4.56 0.17
CA VAL A 81 26.88 -5.20 1.41
C VAL A 81 26.57 -4.18 2.50
N LEU A 82 27.39 -3.13 2.64
CA LEU A 82 27.17 -2.07 3.64
C LEU A 82 25.89 -1.24 3.37
N ILE A 83 25.60 -0.94 2.11
CA ILE A 83 24.40 -0.20 1.70
C ILE A 83 23.17 -1.10 1.92
N PHE A 84 23.27 -2.37 1.52
CA PHE A 84 22.22 -3.35 1.70
C PHE A 84 21.89 -3.58 3.18
N GLN A 85 22.92 -3.77 4.03
CA GLN A 85 22.80 -3.86 5.49
C GLN A 85 21.98 -2.70 6.05
N ARG A 86 22.40 -1.47 5.73
CA ARG A 86 21.75 -0.25 6.23
C ARG A 86 20.29 -0.17 5.78
N ALA A 87 20.03 -0.45 4.51
CA ALA A 87 18.69 -0.43 3.94
C ALA A 87 17.79 -1.46 4.62
N MET A 88 18.21 -2.72 4.72
CA MET A 88 17.39 -3.79 5.32
C MET A 88 17.17 -3.58 6.82
N SER A 89 18.18 -3.16 7.59
CA SER A 89 18.00 -2.80 9.00
C SER A 89 16.95 -1.68 9.18
N ARG A 90 16.93 -0.69 8.29
CA ARG A 90 15.88 0.36 8.29
C ARG A 90 14.51 -0.21 7.95
N LEU A 91 14.42 -1.08 6.92
CA LEU A 91 13.17 -1.73 6.56
C LEU A 91 12.59 -2.51 7.73
N PHE A 92 13.38 -3.38 8.37
CA PHE A 92 12.92 -4.16 9.53
C PHE A 92 12.46 -3.26 10.68
N ARG A 93 13.17 -2.16 10.94
CA ARG A 93 12.76 -1.17 11.94
C ARG A 93 11.43 -0.49 11.58
N ILE A 94 11.17 -0.20 10.29
CA ILE A 94 9.89 0.35 9.82
C ILE A 94 8.76 -0.67 9.99
N LEU A 95 9.04 -1.95 9.70
CA LEU A 95 8.09 -3.05 9.87
C LEU A 95 7.77 -3.34 11.35
N GLY A 96 8.61 -2.85 12.28
CA GLY A 96 8.50 -3.10 13.71
C GLY A 96 9.13 -4.43 14.14
N GLU A 97 10.05 -4.95 13.33
CA GLU A 97 10.91 -6.10 13.65
C GLU A 97 12.26 -5.60 14.20
N ASP A 98 12.93 -6.42 15.01
CA ASP A 98 14.22 -6.08 15.64
C ASP A 98 15.34 -6.01 14.60
N GLY A 99 15.49 -4.86 13.95
CA GLY A 99 16.47 -4.62 12.88
C GLY A 99 17.94 -4.66 13.31
N ASP A 100 18.21 -4.69 14.63
CA ASP A 100 19.56 -4.69 15.20
C ASP A 100 20.29 -6.03 15.03
N ASN A 101 19.55 -7.12 14.79
CA ASN A 101 20.11 -8.47 14.62
C ASN A 101 20.24 -8.89 13.14
N PHE A 102 20.06 -7.98 12.19
CA PHE A 102 20.25 -8.29 10.78
C PHE A 102 21.75 -8.27 10.43
N ASP A 103 22.28 -9.31 9.79
CA ASP A 103 23.63 -9.31 9.22
C ASP A 103 23.57 -9.63 7.71
N ALA A 104 23.86 -8.62 6.89
CA ALA A 104 23.88 -8.72 5.44
C ALA A 104 24.95 -9.70 4.92
N LYS A 105 26.00 -9.95 5.70
CA LYS A 105 27.07 -10.88 5.29
C LYS A 105 26.58 -12.32 5.16
N ASP A 106 25.52 -12.68 5.87
CA ASP A 106 24.90 -14.01 5.76
C ASP A 106 24.25 -14.22 4.37
N TYR A 107 23.98 -13.13 3.66
CA TYR A 107 23.37 -13.10 2.33
C TYR A 107 24.35 -12.81 1.20
N ASP A 108 25.62 -12.51 1.49
CA ASP A 108 26.71 -12.42 0.51
C ASP A 108 27.33 -13.82 0.33
N ILE A 109 26.65 -14.66 -0.44
CA ILE A 109 26.92 -16.10 -0.54
C ILE A 109 28.24 -16.32 -1.29
N ASN A 110 28.52 -15.48 -2.28
CA ASN A 110 29.72 -15.55 -3.10
C ASN A 110 30.92 -14.81 -2.48
N ARG A 111 30.72 -14.01 -1.43
CA ARG A 111 31.73 -13.21 -0.71
C ARG A 111 32.40 -12.17 -1.59
N ASP A 112 31.66 -11.60 -2.55
CA ASP A 112 32.18 -10.57 -3.45
C ASP A 112 32.03 -9.14 -2.88
N GLY A 113 31.41 -9.00 -1.70
CA GLY A 113 31.18 -7.71 -1.04
C GLY A 113 29.98 -6.94 -1.61
N THR A 114 29.23 -7.54 -2.52
CA THR A 114 27.97 -7.04 -3.06
C THR A 114 26.86 -8.07 -2.89
N VAL A 115 25.61 -7.61 -3.01
CA VAL A 115 24.43 -8.45 -2.92
C VAL A 115 23.68 -8.34 -4.24
N GLY A 116 23.60 -9.45 -4.95
CA GLY A 116 22.86 -9.58 -6.20
C GLY A 116 21.36 -9.78 -5.98
N TRP A 117 20.58 -9.71 -7.07
CA TRP A 117 19.13 -9.90 -7.02
C TRP A 117 18.71 -11.28 -6.47
N TRP A 118 19.49 -12.33 -6.76
CA TRP A 118 19.19 -13.68 -6.29
C TRP A 118 19.33 -13.81 -4.77
N GLU A 119 20.39 -13.25 -4.18
CA GLU A 119 20.61 -13.20 -2.74
C GLU A 119 19.51 -12.37 -2.04
N PHE A 120 19.07 -11.29 -2.69
CA PHE A 120 17.91 -10.51 -2.26
C PHE A 120 16.62 -11.33 -2.22
N CYS A 121 16.41 -12.21 -3.21
CA CYS A 121 15.29 -13.15 -3.25
C CYS A 121 15.42 -14.23 -2.17
N GLU A 122 16.63 -14.69 -1.86
CA GLU A 122 16.89 -15.64 -0.77
C GLU A 122 16.56 -15.02 0.59
N LEU A 123 16.96 -13.76 0.82
CA LEU A 123 16.54 -12.99 2.01
C LEU A 123 15.01 -12.94 2.13
N TRP A 124 14.31 -12.56 1.06
CA TRP A 124 12.85 -12.48 1.06
C TRP A 124 12.21 -13.83 1.38
N LYS A 125 12.74 -14.92 0.79
CA LYS A 125 12.24 -16.27 1.00
C LYS A 125 12.47 -16.76 2.43
N GLU A 126 13.60 -16.41 3.05
CA GLU A 126 13.94 -16.83 4.41
C GLU A 126 13.18 -16.01 5.47
N LYS A 127 13.23 -14.68 5.39
CA LYS A 127 12.66 -13.81 6.42
C LYS A 127 11.16 -13.57 6.26
N GLN A 128 10.64 -13.64 5.03
CA GLN A 128 9.23 -13.33 4.70
C GLN A 128 8.71 -12.10 5.45
N PRO A 129 9.34 -10.93 5.25
CA PRO A 129 9.05 -9.73 6.03
C PRO A 129 7.55 -9.42 5.96
N SER A 130 6.96 -9.17 7.13
CA SER A 130 5.51 -8.99 7.24
C SER A 130 5.16 -7.81 8.12
N VAL A 131 4.16 -7.05 7.70
CA VAL A 131 3.62 -5.93 8.46
C VAL A 131 2.55 -6.45 9.40
N ARG A 132 2.70 -6.20 10.70
CA ARG A 132 1.64 -6.44 11.69
C ARG A 132 0.76 -5.21 11.80
N LEU A 133 -0.53 -5.38 11.59
CA LEU A 133 -1.55 -4.34 11.62
C LEU A 133 -2.39 -4.45 12.90
N SER A 134 -2.54 -3.32 13.59
CA SER A 134 -3.46 -3.14 14.70
C SER A 134 -4.92 -3.02 14.24
N MET A 135 -5.89 -3.17 15.15
CA MET A 135 -7.31 -3.06 14.80
C MET A 135 -7.70 -1.71 14.19
N PRO A 136 -7.24 -0.55 14.70
CA PRO A 136 -7.52 0.75 14.08
C PRO A 136 -6.92 0.87 12.67
N GLU A 137 -5.71 0.34 12.43
CA GLU A 137 -5.10 0.33 11.10
C GLU A 137 -5.91 -0.54 10.12
N ARG A 138 -6.38 -1.70 10.57
CA ARG A 138 -7.24 -2.57 9.77
C ARG A 138 -8.56 -1.88 9.42
N LEU A 139 -9.15 -1.16 10.38
CA LEU A 139 -10.36 -0.40 10.15
C LEU A 139 -10.12 0.73 9.15
N TYR A 140 -9.06 1.50 9.31
CA TYR A 140 -8.65 2.54 8.36
C TYR A 140 -8.52 1.96 6.94
N LEU A 141 -7.79 0.84 6.79
CA LEU A 141 -7.57 0.18 5.49
C LEU A 141 -8.85 -0.37 4.85
N ILE A 142 -9.89 -0.70 5.63
CA ILE A 142 -11.19 -1.09 5.08
C ILE A 142 -11.85 0.09 4.37
N PHE A 143 -11.73 1.30 4.90
CA PHE A 143 -12.32 2.50 4.31
C PHE A 143 -11.45 3.11 3.21
N GLU A 144 -10.13 3.01 3.31
CA GLU A 144 -9.19 3.64 2.36
C GLU A 144 -8.95 2.79 1.10
N SER A 145 -8.87 1.46 1.24
CA SER A 145 -8.41 0.57 0.15
C SER A 145 -9.40 -0.58 -0.08
N PRO A 146 -10.42 -0.40 -0.94
CA PRO A 146 -11.46 -1.41 -1.16
C PRO A 146 -10.91 -2.73 -1.72
N GLU A 147 -9.79 -2.69 -2.43
CA GLU A 147 -9.13 -3.87 -3.02
C GLU A 147 -8.70 -4.91 -1.99
N MET A 148 -8.39 -4.47 -0.76
CA MET A 148 -7.74 -5.29 0.27
C MET A 148 -8.70 -6.25 0.99
N SER A 149 -10.02 -5.99 0.95
CA SER A 149 -11.00 -6.82 1.65
C SER A 149 -12.39 -6.72 1.03
N LYS A 150 -13.22 -7.78 1.19
CA LYS A 150 -14.62 -7.73 0.74
C LYS A 150 -15.43 -6.68 1.50
N ALA A 151 -15.16 -6.48 2.79
CA ALA A 151 -15.75 -5.39 3.57
C ALA A 151 -15.43 -4.03 2.95
N GLY A 152 -14.18 -3.80 2.53
CA GLY A 152 -13.78 -2.55 1.87
C GLY A 152 -14.48 -2.34 0.52
N ARG A 153 -14.66 -3.39 -0.28
CA ARG A 153 -15.46 -3.30 -1.52
C ARG A 153 -16.92 -2.97 -1.22
N PHE A 154 -17.48 -3.56 -0.18
CA PHE A 154 -18.85 -3.30 0.25
C PHE A 154 -19.03 -1.86 0.74
N THR A 155 -18.11 -1.35 1.58
CA THR A 155 -18.15 0.04 2.04
C THR A 155 -18.01 1.01 0.87
N SER A 156 -17.05 0.81 -0.03
CA SER A 156 -16.89 1.63 -1.23
C SER A 156 -18.15 1.63 -2.12
N MET A 157 -18.76 0.46 -2.32
CA MET A 157 -20.03 0.36 -3.05
C MET A 157 -21.17 1.10 -2.35
N LEU A 158 -21.27 1.00 -1.02
CA LEU A 158 -22.27 1.70 -0.22
C LEU A 158 -22.10 3.22 -0.37
N VAL A 159 -20.86 3.73 -0.26
CA VAL A 159 -20.56 5.16 -0.42
C VAL A 159 -20.93 5.65 -1.81
N LEU A 160 -20.57 4.90 -2.86
CA LEU A 160 -20.93 5.25 -4.24
C LEU A 160 -22.45 5.28 -4.45
N ILE A 161 -23.18 4.34 -3.87
CA ILE A 161 -24.64 4.32 -3.90
C ILE A 161 -25.21 5.53 -3.16
N THR A 162 -24.71 5.86 -1.97
CA THR A 162 -25.14 7.03 -1.18
C THR A 162 -24.93 8.32 -1.95
N ILE A 163 -23.76 8.51 -2.59
CA ILE A 163 -23.48 9.68 -3.45
C ILE A 163 -24.48 9.73 -4.61
N SER A 164 -24.73 8.59 -5.26
CA SER A 164 -25.66 8.51 -6.40
C SER A 164 -27.10 8.85 -5.99
N ILE A 165 -27.54 8.37 -4.82
CA ILE A 165 -28.86 8.68 -4.27
C ILE A 165 -28.97 10.16 -3.91
N SER A 166 -27.95 10.74 -3.27
CA SER A 166 -27.93 12.16 -2.89
C SER A 166 -27.90 13.10 -4.11
N ALA A 167 -27.07 12.81 -5.11
CA ALA A 167 -27.07 13.58 -6.35
C ALA A 167 -28.39 13.42 -7.11
N GLY A 168 -28.95 12.21 -7.11
CA GLY A 168 -30.25 11.91 -7.70
C GLY A 168 -31.41 12.63 -7.02
N SER A 169 -31.47 12.64 -5.67
CA SER A 169 -32.48 13.35 -4.90
C SER A 169 -32.42 14.85 -5.19
N PHE A 170 -31.22 15.41 -5.22
CA PHE A 170 -31.00 16.82 -5.54
C PHE A 170 -31.47 17.20 -6.95
N ILE A 171 -31.16 16.41 -7.97
CA ILE A 171 -31.62 16.70 -9.34
C ILE A 171 -33.15 16.59 -9.43
N VAL A 172 -33.72 15.52 -8.85
CA VAL A 172 -35.17 15.28 -8.92
C VAL A 172 -35.97 16.34 -8.15
N SER A 173 -35.44 16.86 -7.03
CA SER A 173 -36.12 17.92 -6.26
C SER A 173 -36.23 19.25 -7.00
N THR A 174 -35.38 19.49 -8.02
CA THR A 174 -35.47 20.68 -8.88
C THR A 174 -36.54 20.57 -9.97
N LEU A 175 -37.14 19.40 -10.18
CA LEU A 175 -38.21 19.23 -11.17
C LEU A 175 -39.52 19.86 -10.64
N PRO A 176 -40.21 20.71 -11.43
CA PRO A 176 -41.43 21.37 -10.97
C PRO A 176 -42.55 20.38 -10.63
N ALA A 177 -42.56 19.19 -11.24
CA ALA A 177 -43.52 18.13 -10.93
C ALA A 177 -43.31 17.48 -9.55
N MET A 178 -42.12 17.65 -8.95
CA MET A 178 -41.73 17.08 -7.67
C MET A 178 -41.72 18.13 -6.55
N GLN A 179 -42.30 19.30 -6.80
CA GLN A 179 -42.45 20.36 -5.82
C GLN A 179 -43.90 20.47 -5.36
N ALA A 180 -44.09 20.70 -4.06
CA ALA A 180 -45.40 20.98 -3.49
C ALA A 180 -45.61 22.50 -3.47
N GLN A 181 -46.79 22.94 -3.93
CA GLN A 181 -47.18 24.34 -3.87
C GLN A 181 -48.15 24.52 -2.69
N PRO A 182 -47.70 25.04 -1.53
CA PRO A 182 -48.56 25.16 -0.35
C PRO A 182 -49.63 26.25 -0.50
N CYS A 183 -49.40 27.26 -1.35
CA CYS A 183 -50.37 28.29 -1.68
C CYS A 183 -50.14 28.89 -3.09
N ASP A 184 -51.17 29.50 -3.70
CA ASP A 184 -51.13 30.02 -5.08
C ASP A 184 -50.03 31.05 -5.35
N THR A 185 -49.59 31.77 -4.32
CA THR A 185 -48.55 32.81 -4.40
C THR A 185 -47.22 32.43 -3.75
N CYS A 186 -47.14 31.24 -3.14
CA CYS A 186 -45.96 30.77 -2.42
C CYS A 186 -44.92 30.20 -3.40
N GLU A 187 -43.64 30.31 -3.05
CA GLU A 187 -42.58 29.60 -3.75
C GLU A 187 -42.75 28.09 -3.56
N PRO A 188 -42.64 27.27 -4.62
CA PRO A 188 -42.78 25.83 -4.52
C PRO A 188 -41.63 25.23 -3.71
N GLU A 189 -41.96 24.40 -2.73
CA GLU A 189 -41.00 23.73 -1.85
C GLU A 189 -40.81 22.26 -2.27
N PRO A 190 -39.60 21.68 -2.09
CA PRO A 190 -39.39 20.27 -2.35
C PRO A 190 -40.25 19.41 -1.41
N LEU A 191 -40.62 18.22 -1.86
CA LEU A 191 -41.33 17.27 -1.01
C LEU A 191 -40.48 16.90 0.22
N PRO A 192 -41.08 16.75 1.42
CA PRO A 192 -40.35 16.49 2.66
C PRO A 192 -39.58 15.15 2.68
N ALA A 193 -39.87 14.26 1.73
CA ALA A 193 -39.10 13.03 1.54
C ALA A 193 -37.64 13.30 1.13
N PHE A 194 -37.39 14.35 0.34
CA PHE A 194 -36.03 14.72 -0.08
C PHE A 194 -35.18 15.16 1.13
N ASP A 195 -35.75 15.95 2.04
CA ASP A 195 -35.07 16.37 3.27
C ASP A 195 -34.64 15.17 4.13
N ILE A 196 -35.50 14.15 4.24
CA ILE A 196 -35.18 12.92 4.98
C ILE A 196 -34.03 12.17 4.30
N ILE A 197 -34.08 12.01 2.97
CA ILE A 197 -33.03 11.33 2.20
C ILE A 197 -31.70 12.06 2.36
N ASP A 198 -31.69 13.38 2.19
CA ASP A 198 -30.49 14.19 2.29
C ASP A 198 -29.91 14.16 3.72
N THR A 199 -30.77 14.25 4.74
CA THR A 199 -30.35 14.12 6.15
C THR A 199 -29.69 12.77 6.42
N VAL A 200 -30.27 11.67 5.93
CA VAL A 200 -29.68 10.33 6.09
C VAL A 200 -28.34 10.22 5.37
N CYS A 201 -28.21 10.77 4.15
CA CYS A 201 -26.95 10.76 3.40
C CYS A 201 -25.85 11.53 4.14
N VAL A 202 -26.15 12.73 4.66
CA VAL A 202 -25.20 13.53 5.45
C VAL A 202 -24.76 12.80 6.70
N ILE A 203 -25.67 12.13 7.42
CA ILE A 203 -25.32 11.33 8.60
C ILE A 203 -24.35 10.20 8.23
N LEU A 204 -24.60 9.49 7.12
CA LEU A 204 -23.73 8.40 6.65
C LEU A 204 -22.32 8.90 6.31
N PHE A 205 -22.20 9.99 5.54
CA PHE A 205 -20.90 10.59 5.22
C PHE A 205 -20.18 11.10 6.47
N THR A 206 -20.93 11.70 7.41
CA THR A 206 -20.35 12.18 8.68
C THR A 206 -19.77 11.02 9.49
N ILE A 207 -20.51 9.91 9.62
CA ILE A 207 -20.03 8.73 10.36
C ILE A 207 -18.79 8.14 9.68
N GLU A 208 -18.81 7.99 8.36
CA GLU A 208 -17.68 7.50 7.58
C GLU A 208 -16.43 8.38 7.79
N TYR A 209 -16.58 9.69 7.59
CA TYR A 209 -15.52 10.67 7.78
C TYR A 209 -14.95 10.61 9.20
N LEU A 210 -15.80 10.56 10.22
CA LEU A 210 -15.37 10.45 11.62
C LEU A 210 -14.59 9.16 11.88
N ILE A 211 -14.99 8.02 11.32
CA ILE A 211 -14.24 6.76 11.46
C ILE A 211 -12.86 6.91 10.83
N ARG A 212 -12.76 7.45 9.60
CA ARG A 212 -11.46 7.67 8.95
C ARG A 212 -10.58 8.64 9.75
N LEU A 213 -11.14 9.75 10.23
CA LEU A 213 -10.42 10.74 11.03
C LEU A 213 -9.88 10.16 12.35
N LEU A 214 -10.70 9.41 13.08
CA LEU A 214 -10.31 8.80 14.36
C LEU A 214 -9.27 7.69 14.17
N THR A 215 -9.35 6.95 13.07
CA THR A 215 -8.40 5.86 12.77
C THR A 215 -7.10 6.36 12.13
N ALA A 216 -7.11 7.51 11.44
CA ALA A 216 -5.93 8.15 10.85
C ALA A 216 -4.85 8.45 11.90
N ALA A 217 -5.23 8.79 13.14
CA ALA A 217 -4.31 9.01 14.25
C ALA A 217 -3.41 7.80 14.56
N PHE A 218 -3.90 6.60 14.25
CA PHE A 218 -3.21 5.33 14.53
C PHE A 218 -2.57 4.74 13.29
N MET A 219 -2.94 5.19 12.10
CA MET A 219 -2.40 4.70 10.84
C MET A 219 -0.94 5.14 10.65
N ARG A 220 -0.04 4.19 10.35
CA ARG A 220 1.37 4.46 10.01
C ARG A 220 1.51 4.70 8.50
N THR A 221 1.54 5.96 8.08
CA THR A 221 1.71 6.37 6.67
C THR A 221 2.89 5.68 5.95
N GLU A 222 3.94 5.34 6.69
CA GLU A 222 5.16 4.72 6.16
C GLU A 222 5.04 3.22 5.83
N LEU A 223 3.87 2.61 6.04
CA LEU A 223 3.72 1.18 5.74
C LEU A 223 3.80 0.92 4.24
N PRO A 224 4.57 -0.10 3.80
CA PRO A 224 4.77 -0.40 2.38
C PRO A 224 3.48 -0.79 1.65
N ILE A 225 2.42 -1.10 2.41
CA ILE A 225 1.09 -1.43 1.90
C ILE A 225 0.43 -0.20 1.24
N ILE A 226 0.63 0.99 1.81
CA ILE A 226 0.01 2.23 1.32
C ILE A 226 0.90 2.90 0.28
N SER A 227 2.21 2.98 0.55
CA SER A 227 3.14 3.70 -0.31
C SER A 227 4.47 2.97 -0.46
N GLN A 228 4.48 2.00 -1.38
CA GLN A 228 5.71 1.23 -1.69
C GLN A 228 6.89 2.16 -2.00
N GLU A 229 6.66 3.25 -2.73
CA GLU A 229 7.73 4.16 -3.17
C GLU A 229 8.31 4.97 -2.02
N GLN A 230 7.48 5.52 -1.13
CA GLN A 230 7.95 6.25 0.04
C GLN A 230 8.71 5.34 1.00
N THR A 231 8.23 4.11 1.24
CA THR A 231 8.97 3.16 2.08
C THR A 231 10.34 2.81 1.45
N ILE A 232 10.40 2.62 0.13
CA ILE A 232 11.68 2.37 -0.57
C ILE A 232 12.59 3.59 -0.44
N GLU A 233 12.08 4.79 -0.61
CA GLU A 233 12.84 6.03 -0.46
C GLU A 233 13.39 6.18 0.96
N LEU A 234 12.56 6.01 1.98
CA LEU A 234 12.96 6.06 3.39
C LEU A 234 14.00 4.99 3.74
N MET A 235 13.92 3.83 3.12
CA MET A 235 14.89 2.75 3.31
C MET A 235 16.25 3.10 2.69
N CYS A 236 16.26 3.76 1.53
CA CYS A 236 17.49 4.12 0.81
C CYS A 236 18.14 5.42 1.33
N THR A 237 17.34 6.35 1.87
CA THR A 237 17.79 7.68 2.26
C THR A 237 18.55 7.68 3.59
N ASP A 238 19.64 8.45 3.68
CA ASP A 238 20.50 8.50 4.87
C ASP A 238 19.97 9.34 6.04
N GLU A 239 18.82 9.96 5.86
CA GLU A 239 18.18 10.80 6.87
C GLU A 239 17.68 10.01 8.07
N VAL A 240 17.63 10.69 9.22
CA VAL A 240 17.08 10.14 10.45
C VAL A 240 15.56 10.06 10.29
N LEU A 241 15.00 8.84 10.40
CA LEU A 241 13.56 8.61 10.37
C LEU A 241 12.85 9.44 11.45
N ARG A 242 12.11 10.46 11.05
CA ARG A 242 11.26 11.26 11.93
C ARG A 242 9.84 10.74 11.84
N TRP A 243 9.40 10.05 12.87
CA TRP A 243 8.04 9.53 12.93
C TRP A 243 7.05 10.67 13.17
N PRO A 244 6.04 10.86 12.30
CA PRO A 244 5.03 11.88 12.52
C PRO A 244 4.23 11.53 13.78
N THR A 245 3.99 12.55 14.61
CA THR A 245 3.16 12.42 15.82
C THR A 245 1.71 12.11 15.44
N LYS A 246 0.93 11.52 16.35
CA LYS A 246 -0.49 11.17 16.08
C LYS A 246 -1.31 12.39 15.63
N LEU A 247 -1.09 13.54 16.27
CA LEU A 247 -1.77 14.79 15.91
C LEU A 247 -1.36 15.28 14.52
N GLN A 248 -0.08 15.17 14.17
CA GLN A 248 0.39 15.50 12.84
C GLN A 248 -0.30 14.64 11.77
N ARG A 249 -0.47 13.33 12.02
CA ARG A 249 -1.18 12.43 11.09
C ARG A 249 -2.65 12.80 10.90
N VAL A 250 -3.35 13.13 11.98
CA VAL A 250 -4.74 13.60 11.92
C VAL A 250 -4.84 14.91 11.14
N TRP A 251 -3.87 15.80 11.37
CA TRP A 251 -3.81 17.09 10.69
C TRP A 251 -3.50 16.97 9.20
N ASP A 252 -2.55 16.11 8.85
CA ASP A 252 -2.21 15.80 7.46
C ASP A 252 -3.40 15.14 6.76
N PHE A 253 -4.12 14.24 7.44
CA PHE A 253 -5.37 13.66 6.96
C PHE A 253 -6.44 14.74 6.72
N ALA A 254 -6.68 15.62 7.69
CA ALA A 254 -7.70 16.66 7.59
C ALA A 254 -7.40 17.71 6.50
N ARG A 255 -6.13 17.91 6.15
CA ARG A 255 -5.70 18.82 5.07
C ARG A 255 -5.64 18.16 3.70
N ALA A 256 -5.73 16.84 3.62
CA ALA A 256 -5.71 16.15 2.34
C ALA A 256 -6.96 16.52 1.55
N LEU A 257 -6.78 17.04 0.34
CA LEU A 257 -7.87 17.53 -0.52
C LEU A 257 -9.00 16.50 -0.72
N PRO A 258 -8.73 15.18 -0.89
CA PRO A 258 -9.81 14.20 -1.03
C PRO A 258 -10.74 14.14 0.19
N ASN A 259 -10.21 14.35 1.39
CA ASN A 259 -10.98 14.29 2.63
C ASN A 259 -11.77 15.59 2.90
N LEU A 260 -11.36 16.70 2.28
CA LEU A 260 -12.08 17.97 2.39
C LEU A 260 -13.39 17.95 1.60
N ILE A 261 -13.47 17.14 0.53
CA ILE A 261 -14.65 17.03 -0.33
C ILE A 261 -15.78 16.24 0.38
N ASP A 262 -15.42 15.39 1.35
CA ASP A 262 -16.36 14.59 2.13
C ASP A 262 -17.07 15.39 3.26
N LEU A 263 -16.70 16.67 3.48
CA LEU A 263 -17.28 17.60 4.47
C LEU A 263 -18.22 18.63 3.81
#